data_AF-A0A0M3AM93-F1
#
_entry.id   AF-A0A0M3AM93-F1
#
_cell.length_a   1.000
_cell.length_b   1.000
_cell.length_c   1.000
_cell.angle_alpha   90.00
_cell.angle_beta   90.00
_cell.angle_gamma   90.00
#
_symmetry.space_group_name_H-M   'P 1'
#
loop_
_entity.id
_entity.type
_entity.pdbx_description
1 polymer ?
#
loop_
_entity_poly.entity_id
_entity_poly.type
_entity_poly.pdbx_seq_one_letter_code
_entity_poly.pdbx_strand_id
1 'polypeptide(L)'
;MEVDMVDVQARHAFVLTRRKSGASFAKIGQELGISPSRASQLHAAAVEALERMPPVVQVTSETPLFQLPLDWRTRDILAQEPSLTVGQYLAIAAPDRPSHILRLFRFGRRHLNELEAFLKSNAIGPRVGSRKARD
;
A
#
# COMPACT_ATOMS: atom_id res chain seq x y z
N MET A 1 12.97 -19.30 -19.10
CA MET A 1 13.12 -17.87 -19.43
C MET A 1 12.94 -17.08 -18.14
N GLU A 2 14.03 -16.83 -17.42
CA GLU A 2 14.02 -16.20 -16.08
C GLU A 2 14.97 -15.00 -15.97
N VAL A 3 15.51 -14.52 -17.10
CA VAL A 3 16.66 -13.61 -17.13
C VAL A 3 16.26 -12.12 -17.10
N ASP A 4 14.99 -11.77 -17.35
CA ASP A 4 14.60 -10.37 -17.58
C ASP A 4 14.08 -9.64 -16.33
N MET A 5 13.42 -10.35 -15.40
CA MET A 5 12.74 -9.71 -14.26
C MET A 5 13.69 -9.24 -13.16
N VAL A 6 14.77 -10.00 -12.90
CA VAL A 6 15.78 -9.68 -11.88
C VAL A 6 16.58 -8.44 -12.29
N ASP A 7 16.84 -8.28 -13.59
CA ASP A 7 17.55 -7.11 -14.15
C ASP A 7 16.70 -5.84 -14.04
N VAL A 8 15.38 -5.92 -14.29
CA VAL A 8 14.48 -4.76 -14.14
C VAL A 8 14.41 -4.26 -12.70
N GLN A 9 14.27 -5.14 -11.72
CA GLN A 9 14.25 -4.74 -10.30
C GLN A 9 15.60 -4.17 -9.85
N ALA A 10 16.72 -4.76 -10.28
CA ALA A 10 18.05 -4.25 -10.01
C ALA A 10 18.26 -2.84 -10.59
N ARG A 11 17.80 -2.62 -11.84
CA ARG A 11 17.85 -1.30 -12.49
C ARG A 11 16.98 -0.27 -11.76
N HIS A 12 15.79 -0.65 -11.31
CA HIS A 12 14.92 0.24 -10.51
C HIS A 12 15.60 0.64 -9.19
N ALA A 13 16.13 -0.33 -8.45
CA ALA A 13 16.84 -0.09 -7.19
C ALA A 13 18.09 0.78 -7.37
N PHE A 14 18.83 0.57 -8.47
CA PHE A 14 20.00 1.36 -8.83
C PHE A 14 19.65 2.83 -9.08
N VAL A 15 18.65 3.08 -9.94
CA VAL A 15 18.23 4.44 -10.29
C VAL A 15 17.70 5.19 -9.07
N LEU A 16 16.91 4.53 -8.21
CA LEU A 16 16.42 5.09 -6.95
C LEU A 16 17.57 5.50 -6.02
N THR A 17 18.52 4.59 -5.79
CA THR A 17 19.68 4.84 -4.93
C THR A 17 20.50 6.04 -5.43
N ARG A 18 20.77 6.08 -6.74
CA ARG A 18 21.55 7.17 -7.36
C ARG A 18 20.81 8.52 -7.32
N ARG A 19 19.49 8.53 -7.52
CA ARG A 19 18.69 9.75 -7.39
C ARG A 19 18.63 10.24 -5.95
N LYS A 20 18.52 9.33 -4.97
CA LYS A 20 18.60 9.65 -3.54
C LYS A 20 19.96 10.26 -3.15
N SER A 21 21.04 9.85 -3.80
CA SER A 21 22.38 10.44 -3.62
C SER A 21 22.64 11.70 -4.47
N GLY A 22 21.63 12.27 -5.12
CA GLY A 22 21.75 13.52 -5.89
C GLY A 22 22.32 13.41 -7.31
N ALA A 23 22.52 12.20 -7.85
CA ALA A 23 23.02 12.04 -9.21
C ALA A 23 22.00 12.53 -10.27
N SER A 24 22.48 13.17 -11.34
CA SER A 24 21.62 13.56 -12.46
C SER A 24 21.24 12.37 -13.34
N PHE A 25 20.12 12.46 -14.06
CA PHE A 25 19.73 11.41 -15.01
C PHE A 25 20.74 11.21 -16.16
N ALA A 26 21.51 12.25 -16.50
CA ALA A 26 22.60 12.12 -17.46
C ALA A 26 23.69 11.18 -16.96
N LYS A 27 24.12 11.35 -15.70
CA LYS A 27 25.11 10.49 -15.06
C LYS A 27 24.60 9.05 -14.89
N ILE A 28 23.35 8.89 -14.46
CA ILE A 28 22.72 7.58 -14.31
C ILE A 28 22.60 6.86 -15.66
N GLY A 29 22.21 7.58 -16.71
CA GLY A 29 22.14 7.03 -18.06
C GLY A 29 23.49 6.53 -18.56
N GLN A 30 24.56 7.31 -18.35
CA GLN A 30 25.93 6.90 -18.66
C GLN A 30 26.34 5.62 -17.91
N GLU A 31 26.08 5.53 -16.61
CA GLU A 31 26.41 4.34 -15.79
C GLU A 31 25.65 3.08 -16.23
N LEU A 32 24.43 3.24 -16.76
CA LEU A 32 23.58 2.13 -17.22
C LEU A 32 23.66 1.87 -18.73
N GLY A 33 24.43 2.66 -19.49
CA GLY A 33 24.48 2.56 -20.96
C GLY A 33 23.16 2.92 -21.66
N ILE A 34 22.37 3.84 -21.09
CA ILE A 34 21.07 4.28 -21.61
C ILE A 34 20.98 5.81 -21.73
N SER A 35 19.97 6.31 -22.46
CA SER A 35 19.74 7.75 -22.55
C SER A 35 19.27 8.36 -21.21
N PRO A 36 19.50 9.67 -20.96
CA PRO A 36 19.00 10.35 -19.77
C PRO A 36 17.47 10.29 -19.64
N SER A 37 16.76 10.33 -20.78
CA SER A 37 15.30 10.19 -20.82
C SER A 37 14.86 8.79 -20.35
N ARG A 38 15.56 7.73 -20.80
CA ARG A 38 15.28 6.36 -20.36
C ARG A 38 15.56 6.17 -18.87
N ALA A 39 16.61 6.79 -18.33
CA ALA A 39 16.89 6.81 -16.89
C ALA A 39 15.79 7.52 -16.07
N SER A 40 15.24 8.64 -16.58
CA SER A 40 14.11 9.33 -15.97
C SER A 40 12.84 8.46 -15.95
N GLN A 41 12.54 7.77 -17.05
CA GLN A 41 11.42 6.83 -17.12
C GLN A 41 11.58 5.67 -16.13
N LEU A 42 12.77 5.09 -16.03
CA LEU A 42 13.06 4.04 -15.04
C LEU A 42 12.87 4.54 -13.61
N HIS A 43 13.28 5.77 -13.31
CA HIS A 43 13.04 6.37 -12.01
C HIS A 43 11.55 6.54 -11.71
N ALA A 44 10.77 7.08 -12.65
CA ALA A 44 9.34 7.25 -12.49
C ALA A 44 8.64 5.91 -12.24
N ALA A 45 8.97 4.88 -13.03
CA ALA A 45 8.44 3.53 -12.86
C ALA A 45 8.85 2.91 -11.51
N ALA A 46 10.08 3.17 -11.05
CA ALA A 46 10.57 2.67 -9.76
C ALA A 46 9.87 3.36 -8.57
N VAL A 47 9.63 4.68 -8.65
CA VAL A 47 8.86 5.43 -7.63
C VAL A 47 7.42 4.93 -7.60
N GLU A 48 6.78 4.80 -8.76
CA GLU A 48 5.41 4.28 -8.85
C GLU A 48 5.31 2.85 -8.29
N ALA A 49 6.31 2.00 -8.53
CA ALA A 49 6.36 0.67 -7.94
C ALA A 49 6.45 0.70 -6.40
N LEU A 50 7.20 1.64 -5.82
CA LEU A 50 7.28 1.83 -4.37
C LEU A 50 5.95 2.32 -3.78
N GLU A 51 5.29 3.29 -4.42
CA GLU A 51 3.98 3.80 -3.97
C GLU A 51 2.92 2.69 -3.95
N ARG A 52 3.01 1.76 -4.90
CA ARG A 52 2.11 0.60 -4.99
C ARG A 52 2.36 -0.47 -3.93
N MET A 53 3.50 -0.46 -3.24
CA MET A 53 3.74 -1.42 -2.15
C MET A 53 2.80 -1.15 -0.98
N PRO A 54 2.14 -2.18 -0.41
CA PRO A 54 1.29 -2.00 0.76
C PRO A 54 2.15 -1.54 1.96
N PRO A 55 1.67 -0.56 2.74
CA PRO A 55 2.41 -0.03 3.88
C PRO A 55 2.52 -1.08 4.98
N VAL A 56 3.68 -1.18 5.62
CA VAL A 56 3.83 -2.03 6.82
C VAL A 56 3.42 -1.20 8.03
N VAL A 57 2.17 -1.29 8.44
CA VAL A 57 1.62 -0.55 9.58
C VAL A 57 1.02 -1.48 10.62
N GLN A 58 1.17 -1.12 11.90
CA GLN A 58 0.40 -1.75 12.97
C GLN A 58 -1.02 -1.17 12.94
N VAL A 59 -2.01 -2.01 12.69
CA VAL A 59 -3.41 -1.58 12.56
C VAL A 59 -4.06 -1.42 13.93
N THR A 60 -4.65 -0.26 14.17
CA THR A 60 -5.41 0.11 15.38
C THR A 60 -6.77 0.70 14.99
N SER A 61 -7.64 0.98 15.97
CA SER A 61 -8.94 1.64 15.71
C SER A 61 -8.78 3.02 15.10
N GLU A 62 -7.70 3.73 15.44
CA GLU A 62 -7.41 5.08 14.97
C GLU A 62 -6.73 5.08 13.59
N THR A 63 -6.33 3.92 13.07
CA THR A 63 -5.71 3.83 11.76
C THR A 63 -6.70 4.27 10.69
N PRO A 64 -6.35 5.26 9.84
CA PRO A 64 -7.15 5.61 8.68
C PRO A 64 -7.25 4.44 7.69
N LEU A 65 -8.40 4.25 7.06
CA LEU A 65 -8.62 3.10 6.16
C LEU A 65 -7.63 3.09 4.97
N PHE A 66 -7.23 4.25 4.46
CA PHE A 66 -6.28 4.35 3.34
C PHE A 66 -4.85 3.91 3.70
N GLN A 67 -4.52 3.85 4.99
CA GLN A 67 -3.21 3.39 5.47
C GLN A 67 -3.13 1.88 5.66
N LEU A 68 -4.24 1.16 5.51
CA LEU A 68 -4.24 -0.30 5.63
C LEU A 68 -3.39 -0.94 4.53
N PRO A 69 -2.76 -2.10 4.78
CA PRO A 69 -1.95 -2.84 3.80
C PRO A 69 -2.83 -3.53 2.73
N LEU A 70 -3.61 -2.75 2.00
CA LEU A 70 -4.48 -3.16 0.89
C LEU A 70 -3.79 -2.87 -0.45
N ASP A 71 -4.36 -3.41 -1.54
CA ASP A 71 -4.00 -3.03 -2.90
C ASP A 71 -4.01 -1.51 -3.04
N TRP A 72 -3.03 -1.00 -3.77
CA TRP A 72 -2.82 0.44 -3.90
C TRP A 72 -4.04 1.16 -4.48
N ARG A 73 -4.83 0.52 -5.36
CA ARG A 73 -6.06 1.12 -5.89
C ARG A 73 -7.12 1.24 -4.82
N THR A 74 -7.23 0.25 -3.95
CA THR A 74 -8.16 0.29 -2.81
C THR A 74 -7.77 1.42 -1.86
N ARG A 75 -6.46 1.55 -1.56
CA ARG A 75 -5.93 2.66 -0.74
C ARG A 75 -6.17 4.02 -1.37
N ASP A 76 -5.94 4.16 -2.67
CA ASP A 76 -6.14 5.42 -3.42
C ASP A 76 -7.61 5.88 -3.39
N ILE A 77 -8.56 4.94 -3.54
CA ILE A 77 -9.98 5.27 -3.40
C ILE A 77 -10.30 5.66 -1.95
N LEU A 78 -9.79 4.93 -0.96
CA LEU A 78 -9.99 5.24 0.46
C LEU A 78 -9.38 6.58 0.87
N ALA A 79 -8.31 7.02 0.21
CA ALA A 79 -7.65 8.29 0.47
C ALA A 79 -8.53 9.51 0.13
N GLN A 80 -9.65 9.32 -0.58
CA GLN A 80 -10.64 10.37 -0.82
C GLN A 80 -11.36 10.80 0.46
N GLU A 81 -11.40 9.94 1.49
CA GLU A 81 -11.95 10.25 2.82
C GLU A 81 -10.91 9.88 3.89
N PRO A 82 -9.86 10.70 4.06
CA PRO A 82 -8.73 10.37 4.93
C PRO A 82 -9.08 10.39 6.42
N SER A 83 -10.25 10.95 6.78
CA SER A 83 -10.76 11.01 8.15
C SER A 83 -11.40 9.69 8.61
N LEU A 84 -11.76 8.79 7.69
CA LEU A 84 -12.44 7.55 8.03
C LEU A 84 -11.45 6.52 8.60
N THR A 85 -11.64 6.17 9.87
CA THR A 85 -10.77 5.21 10.58
C THR A 85 -11.36 3.80 10.61
N VAL A 86 -10.51 2.82 10.94
CA VAL A 86 -10.96 1.43 11.15
C VAL A 86 -12.03 1.35 12.23
N GLY A 87 -11.86 2.06 13.34
CA GLY A 87 -12.80 2.06 14.47
C GLY A 87 -14.16 2.59 14.06
N GLN A 88 -14.20 3.72 13.33
CA GLN A 88 -15.44 4.30 12.80
C GLN A 88 -16.15 3.34 11.84
N TYR A 89 -15.40 2.68 10.95
CA TYR A 89 -15.98 1.70 10.04
C TYR A 89 -16.51 0.46 10.77
N LEU A 90 -15.78 -0.06 11.76
CA LEU A 90 -16.20 -1.23 12.54
C LEU A 90 -17.38 -0.93 13.48
N ALA A 91 -17.58 0.33 13.88
CA ALA A 91 -18.74 0.76 14.66
C ALA A 91 -20.06 0.65 13.88
N ILE A 92 -20.01 0.67 12.55
CA ILE A 92 -21.18 0.40 11.70
C ILE A 92 -21.55 -1.08 11.84
N ALA A 93 -22.84 -1.37 12.00
CA ALA A 93 -23.33 -2.74 12.08
C ALA A 93 -22.90 -3.53 10.83
N ALA A 94 -22.44 -4.77 11.04
CA ALA A 94 -21.93 -5.63 9.96
C ALA A 94 -22.83 -5.70 8.70
N PRO A 95 -24.18 -5.82 8.78
CA PRO A 95 -25.01 -5.86 7.59
C PRO A 95 -25.05 -4.53 6.81
N ASP A 96 -24.78 -3.40 7.46
CA ASP A 96 -24.91 -2.05 6.88
C ASP A 96 -23.59 -1.50 6.32
N ARG A 97 -22.45 -2.09 6.71
CA ARG A 97 -21.11 -1.68 6.24
C ARG A 97 -20.97 -1.62 4.71
N PRO A 98 -21.44 -2.63 3.93
CA PRO A 98 -21.34 -2.57 2.47
C PRO A 98 -22.04 -1.37 1.86
N SER A 99 -23.28 -1.11 2.28
CA SER A 99 -24.09 -0.03 1.72
C SER A 99 -23.54 1.34 2.11
N HIS A 100 -23.00 1.48 3.33
CA HIS A 100 -22.36 2.70 3.79
C HIS A 100 -21.10 3.03 2.98
N ILE A 101 -20.19 2.06 2.80
CA ILE A 101 -18.94 2.28 2.04
C ILE A 101 -19.21 2.56 0.56
N LEU A 102 -20.16 1.87 -0.06
CA LEU A 102 -20.51 2.10 -1.47
C LEU A 102 -21.14 3.49 -1.72
N ARG A 103 -21.63 4.17 -0.67
CA ARG A 103 -22.12 5.55 -0.76
C ARG A 103 -21.00 6.58 -0.66
N LEU A 104 -20.01 6.32 0.20
CA LEU A 104 -18.88 7.22 0.42
C LEU A 104 -17.85 7.13 -0.71
N PHE A 105 -17.65 5.93 -1.24
CA PHE A 105 -16.60 5.67 -2.22
C PHE A 105 -17.17 5.04 -3.49
N ARG A 106 -16.52 5.32 -4.61
CA ARG A 106 -16.74 4.59 -5.87
C ARG A 106 -16.08 3.21 -5.83
N PHE A 107 -16.46 2.40 -4.84
CA PHE A 107 -15.97 1.05 -4.65
C PHE A 107 -16.59 0.08 -5.67
N GLY A 108 -15.74 -0.69 -6.32
CA GLY A 108 -16.15 -1.95 -6.93
C GLY A 108 -16.27 -3.05 -5.87
N ARG A 109 -17.03 -4.12 -6.18
CA ARG A 109 -17.20 -5.31 -5.32
C ARG A 109 -15.85 -5.88 -4.86
N ARG A 110 -14.84 -5.86 -5.73
CA ARG A 110 -13.47 -6.31 -5.44
C ARG A 110 -12.83 -5.55 -4.27
N HIS A 111 -12.88 -4.23 -4.29
CA HIS A 111 -12.25 -3.37 -3.27
C HIS A 111 -12.96 -3.53 -1.92
N LEU A 112 -14.29 -3.64 -1.94
CA LEU A 112 -15.06 -3.94 -0.73
C LEU A 112 -14.68 -5.30 -0.13
N ASN A 113 -14.64 -6.35 -0.96
CA ASN A 113 -14.28 -7.70 -0.50
C ASN A 113 -12.87 -7.75 0.08
N GLU A 114 -11.93 -7.02 -0.52
CA GLU A 114 -10.55 -6.91 -0.02
C GLU A 114 -10.52 -6.24 1.36
N LEU A 115 -11.17 -5.08 1.51
CA LEU A 115 -11.26 -4.37 2.78
C LEU A 115 -11.90 -5.25 3.87
N GLU A 116 -13.01 -5.91 3.56
CA GLU A 116 -13.68 -6.80 4.52
C GLU A 116 -12.84 -8.02 4.87
N ALA A 117 -12.18 -8.65 3.89
CA ALA A 117 -11.31 -9.80 4.11
C ALA A 117 -10.11 -9.42 4.99
N PHE A 118 -9.52 -8.25 4.74
CA PHE A 118 -8.44 -7.72 5.56
C PHE A 118 -8.87 -7.51 7.01
N LEU A 119 -10.01 -6.83 7.22
CA LEU A 119 -10.50 -6.52 8.58
C LEU A 119 -11.01 -7.75 9.34
N LYS A 120 -11.51 -8.78 8.63
CA LYS A 120 -11.86 -10.08 9.24
C LYS A 120 -10.62 -10.87 9.68
N SER A 121 -9.56 -10.87 8.86
CA SER A 121 -8.32 -11.61 9.14
C SER A 121 -7.42 -10.92 10.15
N ASN A 122 -7.43 -9.59 10.19
CA ASN A 122 -6.66 -8.76 11.10
C ASN A 122 -7.56 -8.16 12.19
N ALA A 123 -8.64 -8.88 12.55
CA ALA A 123 -9.60 -8.43 13.55
C ALA A 123 -8.82 -7.87 14.74
N ILE A 124 -9.00 -6.56 14.97
CA ILE A 124 -8.45 -5.85 16.12
C ILE A 124 -9.15 -6.45 17.33
N GLY A 125 -8.66 -7.59 17.78
CA GLY A 125 -9.10 -8.19 19.02
C GLY A 125 -8.64 -7.25 20.14
N PRO A 126 -9.47 -7.03 21.18
CA PRO A 126 -8.90 -6.54 22.43
C PRO A 126 -7.74 -7.49 22.78
N ARG A 127 -6.59 -6.95 23.18
CA ARG A 127 -5.56 -7.76 23.84
C ARG A 127 -6.17 -8.30 25.14
N VAL A 128 -6.93 -9.38 25.05
CA VAL A 128 -7.34 -10.16 26.21
C VAL A 128 -6.09 -10.90 26.64
N GLY A 129 -5.48 -10.42 27.72
CA GLY A 129 -4.40 -11.12 28.41
C GLY A 129 -4.88 -12.50 28.82
N SER A 130 -4.62 -13.50 27.98
CA SER A 130 -4.64 -14.90 28.37
C SER A 130 -3.34 -15.19 29.11
N ARG A 131 -3.29 -14.83 30.40
CA ARG A 131 -2.54 -15.60 31.39
C ARG A 131 -3.52 -16.12 32.42
N LYS A 132 -4.05 -17.30 32.10
CA LYS A 132 -4.52 -18.24 33.11
C LYS A 132 -3.34 -19.16 33.42
N ALA A 133 -2.63 -18.88 34.50
CA ALA A 133 -1.79 -19.83 35.23
C ALA A 133 -2.22 -19.62 36.70
N ARG A 134 -3.08 -20.48 37.26
CA ARG A 134 -2.67 -21.67 38.03
C ARG A 134 -1.44 -21.36 38.90
N ASP A 135 -1.69 -20.97 40.13
CA ASP A 135 -1.53 -21.86 41.30
C ASP A 135 -2.61 -21.55 42.34
#